data_AF-A0A2T5C718-F1
#
_entry.id   AF-A0A2T5C718-F1
#
_cell.length_a   1.000
_cell.length_b   1.000
_cell.length_c   1.000
_cell.angle_alpha   90.00
_cell.angle_beta   90.00
_cell.angle_gamma   90.00
#
_symmetry.space_group_name_H-M   'P 1'
#
loop_
_entity.id
_entity.type
_entity.pdbx_description
1 polymer ?
#
loop_
_entity_poly.entity_id
_entity_poly.type
_entity_poly.pdbx_seq_one_letter_code
_entity_poly.pdbx_strand_id
1 'polypeptide(L)'
;MSQFLVFAIFFYRLILLEEMVPLYLRKFKFDGGISRRIFALGIPVASESALFAVFAIFLARIVAGFGAVAIAVQSIGAQIEALSWMTSSGFVTALGSFTGQNYGAGRWDRIRTGYRYTLLIGTVLGLM
;
A
#
# COMPACT_ATOMS: atom_id res chain seq x y z
N MET A 1 -0.37 2.13 22.44
CA MET A 1 0.55 1.26 23.22
C MET A 1 1.34 0.31 22.32
N SER A 2 0.69 -0.49 21.47
CA SER A 2 1.35 -1.46 20.56
C SER A 2 2.34 -0.82 19.58
N GLN A 3 1.98 0.31 18.97
CA GLN A 3 2.87 1.03 18.04
C GLN A 3 4.15 1.54 18.71
N PHE A 4 4.06 1.95 19.98
CA PHE A 4 5.21 2.44 20.75
C PHE A 4 6.17 1.28 21.09
N LEU A 5 5.64 0.11 21.43
CA LEU A 5 6.41 -1.10 21.70
C LEU A 5 7.15 -1.60 20.44
N VAL A 6 6.48 -1.63 19.30
CA VAL A 6 7.10 -2.02 18.02
C VAL A 6 8.19 -1.03 17.62
N PHE A 7 7.94 0.27 17.80
CA PHE A 7 8.94 1.31 17.56
C PHE A 7 10.17 1.12 18.46
N ALA A 8 9.98 0.86 19.76
CA ALA A 8 11.08 0.62 20.69
C ALA A 8 11.91 -0.62 20.34
N ILE A 9 11.27 -1.72 19.96
CA ILE A 9 11.96 -2.96 19.54
C ILE A 9 12.76 -2.73 18.26
N PHE A 10 12.17 -2.05 17.26
CA PHE A 10 12.88 -1.71 16.02
C PHE A 10 14.06 -0.78 16.29
N PHE A 11 13.87 0.25 17.12
CA PHE A 11 14.92 1.19 17.48
C PHE A 11 16.07 0.50 18.22
N TYR A 12 15.76 -0.43 19.13
CA TYR A 12 16.75 -1.25 19.84
C TYR A 12 17.52 -2.17 18.87
N ARG A 13 16.81 -2.87 17.97
CA ARG A 13 17.41 -3.72 16.92
C ARG A 13 18.32 -2.93 15.98
N LEU A 14 17.91 -1.72 15.61
CA LEU A 14 18.62 -0.84 14.67
C LEU A 14 19.94 -0.32 15.24
N ILE A 15 19.99 -0.03 16.55
CA ILE A 15 21.16 0.54 17.21
C ILE A 15 22.11 -0.55 17.74
N LEU A 16 21.59 -1.68 18.23
CA LEU A 16 22.43 -2.71 18.88
C LEU A 16 22.83 -3.90 18.02
N LEU A 17 22.08 -4.27 16.97
CA LEU A 17 22.33 -5.53 16.26
C LEU A 17 23.07 -5.41 14.92
N GLU A 18 23.30 -4.21 14.37
CA GLU A 18 23.96 -3.99 13.04
C GLU A 18 23.42 -4.85 11.86
N GLU A 19 22.35 -5.64 12.02
CA GLU A 19 21.83 -6.57 11.00
C GLU A 19 21.16 -5.84 9.82
N MET A 20 20.72 -4.59 10.00
CA MET A 20 20.00 -3.83 8.99
C MET A 20 20.64 -2.45 8.81
N VAL A 21 21.50 -2.36 7.79
CA VAL A 21 22.02 -1.14 7.14
C VAL A 21 22.59 -0.11 8.12
N PRO A 22 23.93 0.02 8.24
CA PRO A 22 24.54 1.03 9.11
C PRO A 22 24.02 2.44 8.74
N LEU A 23 23.40 3.10 9.72
CA LEU A 23 22.71 4.37 9.56
C LEU A 23 23.72 5.52 9.47
N TYR A 24 24.27 5.74 8.28
CA TYR A 24 25.14 6.88 8.00
C TYR A 24 24.32 8.16 7.78
N LEU A 25 23.70 8.68 8.85
CA LEU A 25 22.98 9.97 8.85
C LEU A 25 23.84 11.14 8.35
N ARG A 26 25.17 11.03 8.51
CA ARG A 26 26.16 12.03 8.09
C ARG A 26 26.37 12.10 6.57
N LYS A 27 25.80 11.18 5.78
CA LYS A 27 25.85 11.17 4.30
C LYS A 27 24.50 11.43 3.63
N PHE A 28 23.51 11.95 4.36
CA PHE A 28 22.22 12.32 3.78
C PHE A 28 22.40 13.53 2.84
N LYS A 29 22.62 13.26 1.54
CA LYS A 29 22.68 14.27 0.50
C LYS A 29 21.31 14.39 -0.15
N PHE A 30 20.78 15.61 -0.20
CA PHE A 30 19.56 15.89 -0.94
C PHE A 30 19.85 15.77 -2.44
N ASP A 31 19.44 14.66 -3.05
CA ASP A 31 19.58 14.42 -4.48
C ASP A 31 18.27 14.81 -5.17
N GLY A 32 18.29 15.95 -5.86
CA GLY A 32 17.11 16.45 -6.58
C GLY A 32 16.63 15.50 -7.69
N GLY A 33 17.50 14.63 -8.22
CA GLY A 33 17.14 13.59 -9.18
C GLY A 33 16.30 12.49 -8.53
N ILE A 34 16.70 12.04 -7.34
CA ILE A 34 15.93 11.06 -6.55
C ILE A 34 14.60 11.67 -6.10
N SER A 35 14.61 12.90 -5.57
CA SER A 35 13.39 13.58 -5.15
C SER A 35 12.39 13.74 -6.30
N ARG A 36 12.84 14.17 -7.49
CA ARG A 36 11.95 14.28 -8.67
C ARG A 36 11.36 12.94 -9.08
N ARG A 37 12.14 11.86 -8.97
CA ARG A 37 11.66 10.50 -9.27
C ARG A 37 10.60 10.02 -8.27
N ILE A 38 10.80 10.32 -6.99
CA ILE A 38 9.80 10.03 -5.95
C ILE A 38 8.51 10.82 -6.21
N PHE A 39 8.60 12.13 -6.50
CA PHE A 39 7.42 12.92 -6.84
C PHE A 39 6.73 12.42 -8.10
N ALA A 40 7.47 12.04 -9.16
CA ALA A 40 6.89 11.49 -10.38
C ALA A 40 6.15 10.16 -10.15
N LEU A 41 6.60 9.33 -9.21
CA LEU A 41 5.93 8.10 -8.81
C LEU A 41 4.75 8.36 -7.85
N GLY A 42 4.87 9.37 -6.98
CA GLY A 42 3.86 9.69 -5.98
C GLY A 42 2.66 10.49 -6.53
N ILE A 43 2.88 11.38 -7.48
CA ILE A 43 1.82 12.18 -8.14
C ILE A 43 0.69 11.32 -8.71
N PRO A 44 0.94 10.26 -9.51
CA PRO A 44 -0.15 9.45 -10.04
C PRO A 44 -0.94 8.74 -8.95
N VAL A 45 -0.26 8.18 -7.94
CA VAL A 45 -0.89 7.49 -6.80
C VAL A 45 -1.73 8.45 -5.95
N ALA A 46 -1.21 9.65 -5.71
CA ALA A 46 -1.92 10.71 -4.99
C ALA A 46 -3.15 11.19 -5.77
N SER A 47 -3.04 11.29 -7.09
CA SER A 47 -4.14 11.69 -7.96
C SER A 47 -5.25 10.63 -7.99
N GLU A 48 -4.91 9.35 -8.07
CA GLU A 48 -5.85 8.23 -7.95
C GLU A 48 -6.61 8.30 -6.62
N SER A 49 -5.88 8.47 -5.51
CA SER A 49 -6.47 8.55 -4.17
C SER A 49 -7.39 9.78 -4.02
N ALA A 50 -6.99 10.93 -4.59
CA ALA A 50 -7.80 12.14 -4.58
C ALA A 50 -9.09 11.96 -5.39
N LEU A 51 -9.02 11.35 -6.57
CA LEU A 51 -10.20 11.03 -7.38
C LEU A 51 -11.14 10.09 -6.64
N PHE A 52 -10.63 9.04 -6.02
CA PHE A 52 -11.43 8.11 -5.22
C PHE A 52 -12.17 8.83 -4.08
N ALA A 53 -11.48 9.72 -3.36
CA ALA A 53 -12.11 10.53 -2.31
C ALA A 53 -13.21 11.45 -2.86
N VAL A 54 -12.99 12.09 -4.01
CA VAL A 54 -14.01 12.92 -4.66
C VAL A 54 -15.24 12.10 -5.05
N PHE A 55 -15.05 10.92 -5.64
CA PHE A 55 -16.16 10.02 -5.97
C PHE A 55 -16.93 9.57 -4.73
N ALA A 56 -16.23 9.20 -3.66
CA ALA A 56 -16.87 8.81 -2.40
C ALA A 56 -17.74 9.94 -1.82
N ILE A 57 -17.26 11.18 -1.84
CA ILE A 57 -18.03 12.36 -1.38
C ILE A 57 -19.25 12.60 -2.27
N PHE A 58 -19.10 12.50 -3.60
CA PHE A 58 -20.22 12.65 -4.53
C PHE A 58 -21.29 11.59 -4.31
N LEU A 59 -20.90 10.33 -4.19
CA LEU A 59 -21.79 9.21 -3.89
C LEU A 59 -22.52 9.42 -2.55
N ALA A 60 -21.79 9.80 -1.50
CA ALA A 60 -22.38 10.09 -0.20
C ALA A 60 -23.44 11.21 -0.28
N ARG A 61 -23.19 12.25 -1.08
CA ARG A 61 -24.13 13.36 -1.27
C ARG A 61 -25.38 12.97 -2.04
N ILE A 62 -25.26 12.10 -3.04
CA ILE A 62 -26.40 11.55 -3.78
C ILE A 62 -27.25 10.72 -2.82
N VAL A 63 -26.63 9.78 -2.11
CA VAL A 63 -27.29 8.85 -1.19
C VAL A 63 -27.97 9.57 -0.02
N ALA A 64 -27.39 10.66 0.47
CA ALA A 64 -28.00 11.50 1.51
C ALA A 64 -29.39 12.06 1.12
N GLY A 65 -29.66 12.23 -0.18
CA GLY A 65 -30.97 12.66 -0.68
C GLY A 65 -32.05 11.58 -0.69
N PHE A 66 -31.69 10.29 -0.62
CA PHE A 66 -32.62 9.15 -0.68
C PHE A 66 -33.12 8.69 0.69
N GLY A 67 -32.73 9.37 1.77
CA GLY A 67 -33.16 9.07 3.14
C GLY A 67 -32.30 8.05 3.88
N ALA A 68 -32.65 7.79 5.14
CA ALA A 68 -31.81 7.04 6.09
C ALA A 68 -31.48 5.60 5.63
N VAL A 69 -32.39 4.94 4.90
CA VAL A 69 -32.19 3.57 4.42
C VAL A 69 -31.06 3.50 3.38
N ALA A 70 -30.99 4.47 2.47
CA ALA A 70 -29.95 4.50 1.44
C ALA A 70 -28.55 4.72 2.05
N ILE A 71 -28.46 5.58 3.06
CA ILE A 71 -27.22 5.83 3.81
C ILE A 71 -26.77 4.56 4.55
N ALA A 72 -27.71 3.83 5.18
CA ALA A 72 -27.42 2.58 5.86
C ALA A 72 -26.86 1.53 4.89
N VAL A 73 -27.49 1.35 3.71
CA VAL A 73 -27.01 0.43 2.67
C VAL A 73 -25.62 0.82 2.17
N GLN A 74 -25.37 2.11 1.93
CA GLN A 74 -24.05 2.57 1.51
C GLN A 74 -22.97 2.30 2.57
N SER A 75 -23.26 2.49 3.85
CA SER A 75 -22.30 2.22 4.92
C SER A 75 -21.91 0.73 5.00
N ILE A 76 -22.89 -0.16 4.81
CA ILE A 76 -22.66 -1.62 4.80
C ILE A 76 -21.88 -2.00 3.54
N GLY A 77 -22.23 -1.44 2.38
CA GLY A 77 -21.51 -1.63 1.13
C GLY A 77 -20.04 -1.22 1.24
N ALA A 78 -19.75 -0.06 1.81
CA ALA A 78 -18.38 0.42 2.02
C ALA A 78 -17.59 -0.47 2.98
N GLN A 79 -18.22 -1.06 4.01
CA GLN A 79 -17.56 -2.02 4.90
C GLN A 79 -17.21 -3.33 4.18
N ILE A 80 -18.11 -3.83 3.33
CA ILE A 80 -17.85 -5.03 2.51
C ILE A 80 -16.73 -4.75 1.51
N GLU A 81 -16.76 -3.59 0.85
CA GLU A 81 -15.71 -3.15 -0.07
C GLU A 81 -14.35 -3.04 0.64
N ALA A 82 -14.32 -2.50 1.87
CA ALA A 82 -13.11 -2.39 2.66
C ALA A 82 -12.45 -3.75 2.98
N LEU A 83 -13.25 -4.82 3.18
CA LEU A 83 -12.72 -6.17 3.38
C LEU A 83 -11.99 -6.69 2.13
N SER A 84 -12.53 -6.41 0.95
CA SER A 84 -11.88 -6.75 -0.33
C SER A 84 -10.58 -5.96 -0.50
N TRP A 85 -10.61 -4.66 -0.20
CA TRP A 85 -9.42 -3.79 -0.24
C TRP A 85 -8.32 -4.25 0.72
N MET A 86 -8.65 -4.61 1.95
CA MET A 86 -7.67 -5.07 2.94
C MET A 86 -6.93 -6.31 2.45
N THR A 87 -7.67 -7.29 1.93
CA THR A 87 -7.11 -8.53 1.39
C THR A 87 -6.18 -8.24 0.20
N SER A 88 -6.65 -7.42 -0.75
CA SER A 88 -5.85 -7.00 -1.91
C SER A 88 -4.57 -6.26 -1.49
N SER A 89 -4.64 -5.34 -0.52
CA SER A 89 -3.48 -4.57 -0.04
C SER A 89 -2.37 -5.45 0.55
N GLY A 90 -2.74 -6.57 1.20
CA GLY A 90 -1.80 -7.53 1.73
C GLY A 90 -0.99 -8.21 0.62
N PHE A 91 -1.67 -8.63 -0.46
CA PHE A 91 -0.99 -9.18 -1.63
C PHE A 91 -0.13 -8.17 -2.35
N VAL A 92 -0.61 -6.92 -2.54
CA VAL A 92 0.17 -5.83 -3.15
C VAL A 92 1.46 -5.59 -2.37
N THR A 93 1.39 -5.55 -1.04
CA THR A 93 2.57 -5.33 -0.17
C THR A 93 3.55 -6.49 -0.25
N ALA A 94 3.06 -7.73 -0.21
CA ALA A 94 3.89 -8.93 -0.33
C ALA A 94 4.59 -9.02 -1.70
N LEU A 95 3.85 -8.76 -2.78
CA LEU A 95 4.40 -8.67 -4.14
C LEU A 95 5.44 -7.57 -4.28
N GLY A 96 5.16 -6.38 -3.72
CA GLY A 96 6.05 -5.24 -3.78
C GLY A 96 7.39 -5.56 -3.13
N SER A 97 7.36 -6.16 -1.94
CA SER A 97 8.58 -6.61 -1.24
C SER A 97 9.31 -7.72 -2.02
N PHE A 98 8.60 -8.74 -2.49
CA PHE A 98 9.17 -9.83 -3.30
C PHE A 98 9.80 -9.30 -4.60
N THR A 99 9.13 -8.40 -5.30
CA THR A 99 9.60 -7.80 -6.53
C THR A 99 10.79 -6.90 -6.26
N GLY A 100 10.77 -6.08 -5.20
CA GLY A 100 11.89 -5.22 -4.81
C GLY A 100 13.17 -6.00 -4.50
N GLN A 101 13.05 -7.09 -3.74
CA GLN A 101 14.19 -7.97 -3.43
C GLN A 101 14.74 -8.67 -4.69
N ASN A 102 13.88 -9.21 -5.55
CA ASN A 102 14.32 -9.90 -6.77
C ASN A 102 14.84 -8.94 -7.85
N TYR A 103 14.32 -7.71 -7.89
CA TYR A 103 14.78 -6.64 -8.77
C TYR A 103 16.21 -6.23 -8.40
N GLY A 104 16.48 -6.04 -7.10
CA GLY A 104 17.84 -5.77 -6.60
C GLY A 104 18.84 -6.90 -6.87
N ALA A 105 18.37 -8.16 -6.92
CA ALA A 105 19.19 -9.33 -7.23
C ALA A 105 19.28 -9.67 -8.73
N GLY A 106 18.65 -8.90 -9.62
CA GLY A 106 18.64 -9.13 -11.08
C GLY A 106 17.88 -10.38 -11.55
N ARG A 107 17.02 -10.97 -10.70
CA ARG A 107 16.33 -12.25 -10.98
C ARG A 107 14.95 -12.04 -11.60
N TRP A 108 14.92 -11.56 -12.83
CA TRP A 108 13.68 -11.23 -13.56
C TRP A 108 12.73 -12.41 -13.77
N ASP A 109 13.24 -13.63 -13.97
CA ASP A 109 12.42 -14.84 -14.14
C ASP A 109 11.55 -15.15 -12.91
N ARG A 110 12.07 -14.87 -11.71
CA ARG A 110 11.32 -15.04 -10.46
C ARG A 110 10.25 -13.98 -10.29
N ILE A 111 10.49 -12.76 -10.74
CA ILE A 111 9.49 -11.69 -10.74
C ILE A 111 8.32 -12.08 -11.65
N ARG A 112 8.60 -12.60 -12.85
CA ARG A 112 7.57 -13.00 -13.83
C ARG A 112 6.71 -14.16 -13.31
N THR A 113 7.35 -15.12 -12.64
CA THR A 113 6.67 -16.25 -12.00
C THR A 113 5.83 -15.78 -10.81
N GLY A 114 6.40 -14.94 -9.92
CA GLY A 114 5.68 -14.37 -8.78
C GLY A 114 4.46 -13.54 -9.20
N TYR A 115 4.60 -12.70 -10.22
CA TYR A 115 3.50 -11.91 -10.78
C TYR A 115 2.35 -12.78 -11.28
N ARG A 116 2.65 -13.90 -11.97
CA ARG A 116 1.62 -14.86 -12.43
C ARG A 116 0.90 -15.52 -11.27
N TYR A 117 1.62 -15.96 -10.23
CA TYR A 117 0.99 -16.55 -9.05
C TYR A 117 0.10 -15.55 -8.32
N THR A 118 0.53 -14.30 -8.16
CA THR A 118 -0.29 -13.31 -7.48
C THR A 118 -1.49 -12.86 -8.31
N LEU A 119 -1.37 -12.79 -9.64
CA LEU A 119 -2.53 -12.61 -10.53
C LEU A 119 -3.55 -13.73 -10.34
N LEU A 120 -3.08 -14.99 -10.33
CA LEU A 120 -3.94 -16.16 -10.18
C LEU A 120 -4.65 -16.17 -8.82
N ILE A 121 -3.91 -15.91 -7.73
CA ILE A 121 -4.45 -15.79 -6.38
C ILE A 121 -5.43 -14.61 -6.28
N GLY A 122 -5.08 -13.46 -6.86
CA GLY A 122 -5.94 -12.27 -6.90
C GLY A 122 -7.25 -12.51 -7.66
N THR A 123 -7.20 -13.21 -8.81
CA THR A 123 -8.41 -13.56 -9.56
C THR A 123 -9.28 -14.57 -8.82
N VAL A 124 -8.69 -15.56 -8.15
CA VAL A 124 -9.45 -16.56 -7.37
C VAL A 124 -10.13 -15.90 -6.16
N LEU A 125 -9.42 -15.01 -5.46
CA LEU A 125 -9.97 -14.27 -4.33
C LEU A 125 -10.99 -13.19 -4.73
N GLY A 126 -10.86 -12.62 -5.92
CA GLY A 126 -11.85 -11.67 -6.45
C GLY A 126 -13.11 -12.33 -7.02
N LEU A 127 -13.05 -13.64 -7.34
CA LEU A 127 -14.18 -14.44 -7.82
C LEU A 127 -14.94 -15.16 -6.70
N MET A 128 -14.33 -15.31 -5.52
CA MET A 128 -14.96 -15.86 -4.31
C MET A 128 -15.65 -14.76 -3.50
#